data_AF-A0A936PVL0-F1
#
_entry.id   AF-A0A936PVL0-F1
#
_cell.length_a   1.000
_cell.length_b   1.000
_cell.length_c   1.000
_cell.angle_alpha   90.00
_cell.angle_beta   90.00
_cell.angle_gamma   90.00
#
_symmetry.space_group_name_H-M   'P 1'
#
loop_
_entity.id
_entity.type
_entity.pdbx_description
1 polymer ?
#
loop_
_entity_poly.entity_id
_entity_poly.type
_entity_poly.pdbx_seq_one_letter_code
_entity_poly.pdbx_strand_id
1 'polypeptide(L)'
;MPTTSGRHMIVLPSSSDRAWPWAHLNGAEAEAVFAAELPVIHRHMKAHEAALKKRSDQGRNWWELRSCAYYESFNSTRISYTDITWRPSACLIGPGVYINNTSYCIPGEHPWLLAVLNSAVMWSYLWRHAQHGKDEALRLFSDFVETLPIPTPSAEVAAAAAERVAELTTLTRAQAETNPLLLNWLKFGFGVKTPPRSLSQPMALSTEAFVAEVTAAMRAAKRRVGPLDPQELAQEHTQYAAAQRQRAARILTLEREVCALVISAWGLGAEDVELLRRTAPPRTPTGLPLMR
;
A
#
# COMPACT_ATOMS: atom_id res chain seq x y z
N MET A 1 7.50 8.15 -0.04
CA MET A 1 8.00 7.76 -1.39
C MET A 1 8.72 6.41 -1.27
N PRO A 2 8.38 5.37 -2.05
CA PRO A 2 9.15 4.13 -2.00
C PRO A 2 10.59 4.43 -2.41
N THR A 3 11.54 3.96 -1.60
CA THR A 3 12.97 3.99 -1.90
C THR A 3 13.19 3.28 -3.23
N THR A 4 13.44 4.04 -4.29
CA THR A 4 13.70 3.48 -5.62
C THR A 4 14.93 2.60 -5.53
N SER A 5 14.75 1.30 -5.75
CA SER A 5 15.80 0.28 -5.82
C SER A 5 16.73 0.43 -7.04
N GLY A 6 16.84 1.64 -7.59
CA GLY A 6 17.42 1.92 -8.91
C GLY A 6 16.62 1.33 -10.08
N ARG A 7 15.43 0.78 -9.81
CA ARG A 7 14.55 0.20 -10.84
C ARG A 7 13.48 1.20 -11.24
N HIS A 8 13.25 1.28 -12.55
CA HIS A 8 12.27 2.17 -13.17
C HIS A 8 11.24 1.35 -13.95
N MET A 9 10.00 1.82 -13.97
CA MET A 9 8.95 1.26 -14.81
C MET A 9 8.68 2.23 -15.97
N ILE A 10 8.73 1.73 -17.19
CA ILE A 10 8.45 2.49 -18.40
C ILE A 10 7.04 2.14 -18.86
N VAL A 11 6.16 3.14 -18.96
CA VAL A 11 4.79 2.98 -19.44
C VAL A 11 4.65 3.75 -20.74
N LEU A 12 4.39 3.03 -21.84
CA LEU A 12 4.11 3.60 -23.15
C LEU A 12 2.71 3.16 -23.59
N PRO A 13 1.64 3.91 -23.22
CA PRO A 13 0.30 3.61 -23.68
C PRO A 13 0.21 3.63 -25.20
N SER A 14 -0.75 2.90 -25.75
CA SER A 14 -1.06 2.93 -27.18
C SER A 14 -1.28 4.37 -27.67
N SER A 15 -0.89 4.64 -28.90
CA SER A 15 -1.25 5.89 -29.60
C SER A 15 -2.77 6.06 -29.77
N SER A 16 -3.58 5.04 -29.47
CA SER A 16 -5.04 5.19 -29.32
C SER A 16 -5.47 5.80 -27.99
N ASP A 17 -4.67 5.65 -26.93
CA ASP A 17 -5.01 6.13 -25.57
C ASP A 17 -4.24 7.41 -25.21
N ARG A 18 -3.16 7.70 -25.93
CA ARG A 18 -2.31 8.87 -25.70
C ARG A 18 -1.88 9.50 -27.02
N ALA A 19 -2.02 10.82 -27.11
CA ALA A 19 -1.57 11.63 -28.23
C ALA A 19 -0.04 11.83 -28.21
N TRP A 20 0.72 10.78 -28.53
CA TRP A 20 2.17 10.88 -28.75
C TRP A 20 2.50 11.74 -29.98
N PRO A 21 3.71 12.33 -30.07
CA PRO A 21 4.16 13.01 -31.28
C PRO A 21 4.08 12.15 -32.55
N TRP A 22 4.22 10.82 -32.41
CA TRP A 22 4.10 9.85 -33.50
C TRP A 22 2.70 9.20 -33.62
N ALA A 23 1.67 9.66 -32.89
CA ALA A 23 0.39 8.95 -32.81
C ALA A 23 -0.40 8.85 -34.12
N HIS A 24 -0.11 9.76 -35.06
CA HIS A 24 -0.70 9.82 -36.40
C HIS A 24 0.23 9.24 -37.48
N LEU A 25 1.44 8.82 -37.11
CA LEU A 25 2.43 8.23 -38.01
C LEU A 25 2.39 6.71 -37.92
N ASN A 26 3.07 6.03 -38.84
CA ASN A 26 3.19 4.57 -38.84
C ASN A 26 4.61 4.11 -39.22
N GLY A 27 4.90 2.84 -38.92
CA GLY A 27 6.12 2.16 -39.38
C GLY A 27 7.41 2.91 -39.01
N ALA A 28 8.29 3.06 -40.00
CA ALA A 28 9.61 3.66 -39.82
C ALA A 28 9.54 5.16 -39.47
N GLU A 29 8.54 5.89 -39.96
CA GLU A 29 8.36 7.31 -39.67
C GLU A 29 8.01 7.53 -38.20
N ALA A 30 7.06 6.74 -37.67
CA ALA A 30 6.71 6.77 -36.25
C ALA A 30 7.92 6.41 -35.36
N GLU A 31 8.71 5.42 -35.78
CA GLU A 31 9.90 5.00 -35.02
C GLU A 31 10.99 6.07 -35.02
N ALA A 32 11.20 6.77 -36.15
CA ALA A 32 12.16 7.88 -36.23
C ALA A 32 11.80 9.02 -35.27
N VAL A 33 10.52 9.39 -35.18
CA VAL A 33 10.05 10.40 -34.22
C VAL A 33 10.19 9.89 -32.79
N PHE A 34 9.84 8.62 -32.51
CA PHE A 34 10.06 8.04 -31.17
C PHE A 34 11.54 8.05 -30.75
N ALA A 35 12.45 7.73 -31.67
CA ALA A 35 13.90 7.78 -31.43
C ALA A 35 14.41 9.19 -31.15
N ALA A 36 13.83 10.22 -31.80
CA ALA A 36 14.18 11.62 -31.57
C ALA A 36 13.64 12.15 -30.24
N GLU A 37 12.37 11.85 -29.92
CA GLU A 37 11.68 12.36 -28.72
C GLU A 37 12.15 11.68 -27.43
N LEU A 38 12.38 10.36 -27.47
CA LEU A 38 12.73 9.56 -26.30
C LEU A 38 13.96 8.66 -26.58
N PRO A 39 15.15 9.23 -26.89
CA PRO A 39 16.29 8.48 -27.42
C PRO A 39 16.82 7.38 -26.49
N VAL A 40 16.80 7.61 -25.18
CA VAL A 40 17.26 6.62 -24.20
C VAL A 40 16.30 5.45 -24.10
N ILE A 41 14.98 5.73 -24.12
CA ILE A 41 13.94 4.71 -24.05
C ILE A 41 13.91 3.92 -25.35
N HIS A 42 13.94 4.59 -26.51
CA HIS A 42 14.03 3.94 -27.81
C HIS A 42 15.22 3.00 -27.88
N ARG A 43 16.44 3.46 -27.56
CA ARG A 43 17.64 2.61 -27.56
C ARG A 43 17.49 1.39 -26.66
N HIS A 44 16.91 1.57 -25.47
CA HIS A 44 16.64 0.46 -24.55
C HIS A 44 15.66 -0.55 -25.15
N MET A 45 14.55 -0.09 -25.73
CA MET A 45 13.54 -0.96 -26.32
C MET A 45 13.98 -1.60 -27.62
N LYS A 46 14.82 -0.93 -28.41
CA LYS A 46 15.37 -1.43 -29.67
C LYS A 46 16.20 -2.69 -29.45
N ALA A 47 16.95 -2.76 -28.35
CA ALA A 47 17.68 -3.97 -27.94
C ALA A 47 16.74 -5.19 -27.69
N HIS A 48 15.43 -4.95 -27.52
CA HIS A 48 14.41 -5.96 -27.26
C HIS A 48 13.35 -6.06 -28.36
N GLU A 49 13.56 -5.42 -29.52
CA GLU A 49 12.55 -5.29 -30.59
C GLU A 49 11.96 -6.63 -31.03
N ALA A 50 12.80 -7.64 -31.28
CA ALA A 50 12.34 -8.95 -31.73
C ALA A 50 11.41 -9.63 -30.72
N ALA A 51 11.64 -9.42 -29.41
CA ALA A 51 10.77 -9.94 -28.36
C ALA A 51 9.48 -9.10 -28.24
N LEU A 52 9.60 -7.77 -28.35
CA LEU A 52 8.46 -6.85 -28.26
C LEU A 52 7.47 -7.03 -29.41
N LYS A 53 7.96 -7.26 -30.64
CA LYS A 53 7.16 -7.58 -31.84
C LYS A 53 6.45 -8.93 -31.76
N LYS A 54 6.90 -9.86 -30.93
CA LYS A 54 6.29 -11.18 -30.73
C LYS A 54 5.15 -11.19 -29.70
N ARG A 55 4.96 -10.10 -28.94
CA ARG A 55 3.90 -10.03 -27.93
C ARG A 55 2.52 -10.09 -28.61
N SER A 56 1.55 -10.75 -27.99
CA SER A 56 0.15 -10.71 -28.43
C SER A 56 -0.49 -9.34 -28.19
N ASP A 57 -0.21 -8.74 -27.02
CA ASP A 57 -0.82 -7.49 -26.57
C ASP A 57 0.05 -6.27 -26.93
N GLN A 58 -0.15 -5.72 -28.13
CA GLN A 58 0.56 -4.54 -28.64
C GLN A 58 -0.39 -3.35 -28.87
N GLY A 59 0.16 -2.14 -28.85
CA GLY A 59 -0.52 -0.92 -29.29
C GLY A 59 -0.48 -0.75 -30.81
N ARG A 60 -0.52 0.50 -31.31
CA ARG A 60 -0.39 0.77 -32.76
C ARG A 60 1.01 0.45 -33.27
N ASN A 61 2.01 0.66 -32.43
CA ASN A 61 3.41 0.39 -32.72
C ASN A 61 3.97 -0.70 -31.78
N TRP A 62 5.02 -1.41 -32.21
CA TRP A 62 5.58 -2.55 -31.47
C TRP A 62 6.14 -2.19 -30.08
N TRP A 63 6.54 -0.92 -29.89
CA TRP A 63 7.00 -0.38 -28.61
C TRP A 63 5.86 0.05 -27.67
N GLU A 64 4.61 0.06 -28.14
CA GLU A 64 3.47 0.48 -27.34
C GLU A 64 2.80 -0.70 -26.62
N LEU A 65 2.27 -0.43 -25.44
CA LEU A 65 1.34 -1.31 -24.75
C LEU A 65 -0.01 -1.31 -25.49
N ARG A 66 -0.78 -2.39 -25.31
CA ARG A 66 -2.13 -2.48 -25.86
C ARG A 66 -3.01 -1.30 -25.40
N SER A 67 -4.02 -1.00 -26.19
CA SER A 67 -5.02 -0.01 -25.81
C SER A 67 -5.83 -0.49 -24.60
N CYS A 68 -5.98 0.35 -23.59
CA CYS A 68 -6.76 0.05 -22.38
C CYS A 68 -7.67 1.22 -21.99
N ALA A 69 -8.97 0.95 -21.79
CA ALA A 69 -9.96 1.96 -21.41
C ALA A 69 -9.72 2.61 -20.03
N TYR A 70 -8.90 2.01 -19.18
CA TYR A 70 -8.70 2.44 -17.80
C TYR A 70 -7.44 3.30 -17.58
N TYR A 71 -6.71 3.72 -18.63
CA TYR A 71 -5.49 4.53 -18.44
C TYR A 71 -5.75 5.85 -17.72
N GLU A 72 -6.85 6.54 -18.03
CA GLU A 72 -7.22 7.79 -17.36
C GLU A 72 -7.47 7.60 -15.87
N SER A 73 -7.96 6.41 -15.47
CA SER A 73 -8.15 6.11 -14.07
C SER A 73 -6.84 6.26 -13.30
N PHE A 74 -5.66 5.98 -13.89
CA PHE A 74 -4.34 6.14 -13.26
C PHE A 74 -3.97 7.58 -12.87
N ASN A 75 -4.68 8.58 -13.40
CA ASN A 75 -4.44 10.00 -13.15
C ASN A 75 -5.22 10.58 -11.97
N SER A 76 -6.06 9.77 -11.30
CA SER A 76 -6.84 10.18 -10.12
C SER A 76 -6.41 9.43 -8.87
N THR A 77 -6.99 9.74 -7.72
CA THR A 77 -6.91 8.84 -6.55
C THR A 77 -7.86 7.66 -6.73
N ARG A 78 -7.46 6.49 -6.23
CA ARG A 78 -8.22 5.24 -6.34
C ARG A 78 -8.12 4.44 -5.05
N ILE A 79 -9.10 3.59 -4.76
CA ILE A 79 -8.93 2.51 -3.80
C ILE A 79 -8.27 1.34 -4.51
N SER A 80 -7.18 0.82 -3.95
CA SER A 80 -6.51 -0.39 -4.38
C SER A 80 -6.79 -1.53 -3.41
N TYR A 81 -7.00 -2.73 -3.93
CA TYR A 81 -7.09 -3.97 -3.16
C TYR A 81 -6.36 -5.10 -3.88
N THR A 82 -5.96 -6.14 -3.16
CA THR A 82 -5.24 -7.30 -3.72
C THR A 82 -6.20 -8.43 -4.04
N ASP A 83 -6.01 -9.10 -5.19
CA ASP A 83 -6.78 -10.30 -5.56
C ASP A 83 -6.63 -11.37 -4.47
N ILE A 84 -5.39 -11.73 -4.14
CA ILE A 84 -5.10 -12.74 -3.12
C ILE A 84 -4.81 -12.04 -1.80
N THR A 85 -5.64 -12.28 -0.78
CA THR A 85 -5.45 -11.64 0.53
C THR A 85 -5.67 -12.55 1.73
N TRP A 86 -4.92 -12.32 2.80
CA TRP A 86 -5.08 -13.00 4.09
C TRP A 86 -5.68 -12.11 5.17
N ARG A 87 -5.86 -10.81 4.89
CA ARG A 87 -6.40 -9.82 5.82
C ARG A 87 -7.04 -8.68 5.02
N PRO A 88 -7.88 -7.84 5.61
CA PRO A 88 -8.32 -6.64 4.89
C PRO A 88 -7.11 -5.79 4.48
N SER A 89 -7.07 -5.43 3.20
CA SER A 89 -5.89 -4.87 2.54
C SER A 89 -6.25 -3.80 1.51
N ALA A 90 -7.37 -3.10 1.71
CA ALA A 90 -7.76 -2.00 0.83
C ALA A 90 -7.09 -0.69 1.29
N CYS A 91 -6.55 0.09 0.36
CA CYS A 91 -5.89 1.37 0.66
C CYS A 91 -6.12 2.42 -0.44
N LEU A 92 -5.89 3.70 -0.14
CA LEU A 92 -5.87 4.75 -1.15
C LEU A 92 -4.51 4.79 -1.84
N ILE A 93 -4.52 4.80 -3.17
CA ILE A 93 -3.37 5.06 -4.01
C ILE A 93 -3.57 6.36 -4.78
N GLY A 94 -2.52 7.18 -4.84
CA GLY A 94 -2.54 8.47 -5.51
C GLY A 94 -2.39 8.37 -7.04
N PRO A 95 -2.51 9.52 -7.73
CA PRO A 95 -2.27 9.60 -9.16
C PRO A 95 -0.84 9.19 -9.52
N GLY A 96 -0.67 8.60 -10.71
CA GLY A 96 0.63 8.14 -11.21
C GLY A 96 1.15 6.84 -10.57
N VAL A 97 0.41 6.25 -9.61
CA VAL A 97 0.72 4.93 -9.06
C VAL A 97 0.12 3.84 -9.93
N TYR A 98 0.98 3.04 -10.56
CA TYR A 98 0.60 1.84 -11.30
C TYR A 98 0.76 0.61 -10.41
N ILE A 99 -0.13 -0.35 -10.60
CA ILE A 99 -0.14 -1.62 -9.88
C ILE A 99 0.04 -2.78 -10.87
N ASN A 100 0.49 -3.92 -10.35
CA ASN A 100 0.58 -5.14 -11.15
C ASN A 100 -0.80 -5.82 -11.23
N ASN A 101 -0.87 -6.92 -12.00
CA ASN A 101 -2.10 -7.69 -12.20
C ASN A 101 -2.59 -8.48 -10.97
N THR A 102 -1.88 -8.43 -9.84
CA THR A 102 -2.33 -9.06 -8.57
C THR A 102 -3.07 -8.09 -7.65
N SER A 103 -3.38 -6.90 -8.17
CA SER A 103 -4.11 -5.87 -7.47
C SER A 103 -5.08 -5.18 -8.44
N TYR A 104 -6.22 -4.76 -7.92
CA TYR A 104 -7.30 -4.13 -8.65
C TYR A 104 -7.61 -2.75 -8.06
N CYS A 105 -8.32 -1.93 -8.83
CA CYS A 105 -8.66 -0.56 -8.43
C CYS A 105 -10.16 -0.29 -8.54
N ILE A 106 -10.65 0.52 -7.60
CA ILE A 106 -11.94 1.20 -7.68
C ILE A 106 -11.65 2.70 -7.86
N PRO A 107 -12.00 3.30 -9.01
CA PRO A 107 -11.76 4.73 -9.25
C PRO A 107 -12.48 5.63 -8.24
N GLY A 108 -11.80 6.70 -7.82
CA GLY A 108 -12.34 7.73 -6.93
C GLY A 108 -11.91 7.58 -5.46
N GLU A 109 -12.21 8.63 -4.70
CA GLU A 109 -12.00 8.69 -3.26
C GLU A 109 -13.31 8.39 -2.56
N HIS A 110 -13.44 7.16 -2.04
CA HIS A 110 -14.64 6.72 -1.35
C HIS A 110 -14.31 6.34 0.11
N PRO A 111 -14.16 7.31 1.03
CA PRO A 111 -13.76 7.04 2.42
C PRO A 111 -14.67 6.04 3.12
N TRP A 112 -15.99 6.10 2.87
CA TRP A 112 -16.94 5.15 3.42
C TRP A 112 -16.71 3.73 2.90
N LEU A 113 -16.54 3.57 1.58
CA LEU A 113 -16.24 2.27 1.00
C LEU A 113 -14.92 1.70 1.56
N LEU A 114 -13.90 2.54 1.71
CA LEU A 114 -12.62 2.14 2.31
C LEU A 114 -12.77 1.68 3.76
N ALA A 115 -13.60 2.37 4.56
CA ALA A 115 -13.94 1.97 5.91
C ALA A 115 -14.65 0.60 5.93
N VAL A 116 -15.65 0.40 5.07
CA VAL A 116 -16.40 -0.86 4.98
C VAL A 116 -15.48 -2.00 4.56
N LEU A 117 -14.68 -1.85 3.50
CA LEU A 117 -13.76 -2.88 2.98
C LEU A 117 -12.71 -3.33 4.01
N ASN A 118 -12.33 -2.46 4.94
CA ASN A 118 -11.38 -2.78 6.01
C ASN A 118 -12.04 -3.18 7.33
N SER A 119 -13.38 -3.23 7.40
CA SER A 119 -14.10 -3.52 8.64
C SER A 119 -14.08 -5.01 9.00
N ALA A 120 -14.22 -5.30 10.30
CA ALA A 120 -14.39 -6.68 10.78
C ALA A 120 -15.67 -7.32 10.23
N VAL A 121 -16.74 -6.54 10.05
CA VAL A 121 -18.01 -7.01 9.47
C VAL A 121 -17.79 -7.50 8.04
N MET A 122 -17.13 -6.68 7.20
CA MET A 122 -16.84 -7.07 5.83
C MET A 122 -15.86 -8.24 5.77
N TRP A 123 -14.84 -8.30 6.63
CA TRP A 123 -13.95 -9.46 6.69
C TRP A 123 -14.71 -10.74 7.03
N SER A 124 -15.66 -10.66 7.97
CA SER A 124 -16.58 -11.75 8.31
C SER A 124 -17.37 -12.23 7.09
N TYR A 125 -17.90 -11.29 6.28
CA TYR A 125 -18.62 -11.60 5.04
C TYR A 125 -17.69 -12.25 4.00
N LEU A 126 -16.55 -11.62 3.70
CA LEU A 126 -15.57 -12.10 2.74
C LEU A 126 -15.12 -13.53 3.07
N TRP A 127 -14.85 -13.83 4.34
CA TRP A 127 -14.45 -15.17 4.78
C TRP A 127 -15.52 -16.24 4.54
N ARG A 128 -16.80 -15.88 4.44
CA ARG A 128 -17.88 -16.85 4.21
C ARG A 128 -18.28 -16.98 2.75
N HIS A 129 -17.95 -15.99 1.92
CA HIS A 129 -18.48 -15.86 0.56
C HIS A 129 -17.43 -15.78 -0.54
N ALA A 130 -16.21 -15.34 -0.23
CA ALA A 130 -15.13 -15.31 -1.21
C ALA A 130 -14.61 -16.74 -1.46
N GLN A 131 -13.99 -16.96 -2.62
CA GLN A 131 -13.30 -18.22 -2.88
C GLN A 131 -12.02 -18.31 -2.03
N HIS A 132 -11.84 -19.45 -1.36
CA HIS A 132 -10.61 -19.75 -0.62
C HIS A 132 -9.57 -20.38 -1.55
N GLY A 133 -8.35 -19.89 -1.45
CA GLY A 133 -7.15 -20.41 -2.11
C GLY A 133 -6.22 -21.11 -1.12
N LYS A 134 -4.97 -21.28 -1.52
CA LYS A 134 -3.94 -21.91 -0.69
C LYS A 134 -3.76 -21.15 0.64
N ASP A 135 -3.63 -21.90 1.75
CA ASP A 135 -3.41 -21.38 3.10
C ASP A 135 -4.51 -20.40 3.57
N GLU A 136 -5.75 -20.64 3.13
CA GLU A 136 -6.93 -19.82 3.44
C GLU A 136 -6.77 -18.36 3.00
N ALA A 137 -6.10 -18.14 1.87
CA ALA A 137 -6.11 -16.85 1.20
C ALA A 137 -7.46 -16.64 0.51
N LEU A 138 -8.09 -15.49 0.70
CA LEU A 138 -9.32 -15.14 -0.02
C LEU A 138 -8.97 -14.59 -1.41
N ARG A 139 -9.80 -14.92 -2.40
CA ARG A 139 -9.74 -14.39 -3.77
C ARG A 139 -10.81 -13.32 -3.95
N LEU A 140 -10.36 -12.10 -4.19
CA LEU A 140 -11.19 -10.92 -4.43
C LEU A 140 -11.24 -10.62 -5.93
N PHE A 141 -11.83 -11.53 -6.70
CA PHE A 141 -12.07 -11.30 -8.12
C PHE A 141 -12.99 -10.09 -8.32
N SER A 142 -12.81 -9.34 -9.41
CA SER A 142 -13.59 -8.12 -9.67
C SER A 142 -15.10 -8.38 -9.72
N ASP A 143 -15.53 -9.46 -10.37
CA ASP A 143 -16.95 -9.86 -10.45
C ASP A 143 -17.55 -10.14 -9.07
N PHE A 144 -16.80 -10.78 -8.16
CA PHE A 144 -17.21 -10.95 -6.78
C PHE A 144 -17.23 -9.61 -6.03
N VAL A 145 -16.19 -8.78 -6.17
CA VAL A 145 -16.08 -7.49 -5.47
C VAL A 145 -17.19 -6.52 -5.87
N GLU A 146 -17.60 -6.53 -7.14
CA GLU A 146 -18.72 -5.73 -7.65
C GLU A 146 -20.07 -6.08 -7.00
N THR A 147 -20.19 -7.30 -6.45
CA THR A 147 -21.42 -7.77 -5.77
C THR A 147 -21.40 -7.57 -4.25
N LEU A 148 -20.32 -7.00 -3.68
CA LEU A 148 -20.22 -6.87 -2.24
C LEU A 148 -21.36 -6.01 -1.67
N PRO A 149 -22.01 -6.46 -0.60
CA PRO A 149 -23.05 -5.67 0.03
C PRO A 149 -22.40 -4.53 0.82
N ILE A 150 -22.74 -3.29 0.46
CA ILE A 150 -22.24 -2.07 1.11
C ILE A 150 -23.41 -1.39 1.82
N PRO A 151 -23.35 -1.18 3.15
CA PRO A 151 -24.41 -0.50 3.89
C PRO A 151 -24.45 0.98 3.48
N THR A 152 -25.66 1.53 3.37
CA THR A 152 -25.84 2.96 3.11
C THR A 152 -25.78 3.72 4.45
N PRO A 153 -24.79 4.62 4.65
CA PRO A 153 -24.67 5.38 5.88
C PRO A 153 -25.63 6.57 5.89
N SER A 154 -25.99 7.06 7.07
CA SER A 154 -26.54 8.42 7.20
C SER A 154 -25.48 9.46 6.85
N ALA A 155 -25.89 10.70 6.55
CA ALA A 155 -24.95 11.79 6.26
C ALA A 155 -23.95 12.03 7.42
N GLU A 156 -24.43 11.92 8.67
CA GLU A 156 -23.60 12.06 9.87
C GLU A 156 -22.57 10.94 9.99
N VAL A 157 -22.99 9.68 9.79
CA VAL A 157 -22.08 8.52 9.83
C VAL A 157 -21.04 8.60 8.71
N ALA A 158 -21.45 9.01 7.51
CA ALA A 158 -20.54 9.19 6.37
C ALA A 158 -19.48 10.25 6.65
N ALA A 159 -19.88 11.41 7.19
CA ALA A 159 -18.97 12.49 7.54
C ALA A 159 -17.99 12.08 8.64
N ALA A 160 -18.49 11.45 9.71
CA ALA A 160 -17.68 10.94 10.81
C ALA A 160 -16.65 9.90 10.33
N ALA A 161 -17.06 9.00 9.45
CA ALA A 161 -16.17 8.00 8.87
C ALA A 161 -15.09 8.65 7.98
N ALA A 162 -15.45 9.62 7.15
CA ALA A 162 -14.51 10.32 6.27
C ALA A 162 -13.40 11.03 7.07
N GLU A 163 -13.75 11.73 8.15
CA GLU A 163 -12.79 12.37 9.06
C GLU A 163 -11.80 11.35 9.65
N ARG A 164 -12.31 10.24 10.20
CA ARG A 164 -11.49 9.21 10.86
C ARG A 164 -10.61 8.46 9.87
N VAL A 165 -11.12 8.17 8.69
CA VAL A 165 -10.36 7.54 7.60
C VAL A 165 -9.23 8.45 7.10
N ALA A 166 -9.46 9.77 7.01
CA ALA A 166 -8.42 10.74 6.66
C ALA A 166 -7.30 10.79 7.71
N GLU A 167 -7.66 10.80 8.99
CA GLU A 167 -6.68 10.74 10.09
C GLU A 167 -5.92 9.41 10.09
N LEU A 168 -6.61 8.26 9.96
CA LEU A 168 -5.99 6.94 9.85
C LEU A 168 -4.99 6.86 8.70
N THR A 169 -5.36 7.40 7.53
CA THR A 169 -4.50 7.43 6.35
C THR A 169 -3.24 8.24 6.62
N THR A 170 -3.38 9.40 7.27
CA THR A 170 -2.27 10.28 7.63
C THR A 170 -1.32 9.62 8.62
N LEU A 171 -1.86 9.06 9.71
CA LEU A 171 -1.06 8.40 10.74
C LEU A 171 -0.36 7.15 10.20
N THR A 172 -1.06 6.31 9.44
CA THR A 172 -0.47 5.10 8.84
C THR A 172 0.66 5.44 7.87
N ARG A 173 0.50 6.50 7.07
CA ARG A 173 1.55 6.98 6.17
C ARG A 173 2.77 7.49 6.95
N ALA A 174 2.55 8.33 7.96
CA ALA A 174 3.63 8.84 8.81
C ALA A 174 4.40 7.70 9.49
N GLN A 175 3.71 6.66 9.94
CA GLN A 175 4.32 5.46 10.52
C GLN A 175 5.22 4.73 9.50
N ALA A 176 4.72 4.51 8.29
CA ALA A 176 5.47 3.87 7.22
C ALA A 176 6.72 4.66 6.80
N GLU A 177 6.66 6.00 6.87
CA GLU A 177 7.77 6.89 6.48
C GLU A 177 8.83 7.07 7.57
N THR A 178 8.48 6.89 8.86
CA THR A 178 9.43 7.11 9.95
C THR A 178 10.52 6.03 10.01
N ASN A 179 10.18 4.76 9.75
CA ASN A 179 11.15 3.66 9.86
C ASN A 179 12.33 3.80 8.86
N PRO A 180 12.10 4.10 7.55
CA PRO A 180 13.17 4.42 6.62
C PRO A 180 14.05 5.61 7.06
N LEU A 181 13.49 6.63 7.72
CA LEU A 181 14.27 7.76 8.22
C LEU A 181 15.22 7.32 9.34
N LEU A 182 14.74 6.52 10.29
CA LEU A 182 15.59 5.97 11.34
C LEU A 182 16.71 5.10 10.74
N LEU A 183 16.38 4.21 9.80
CA LEU A 183 17.38 3.35 9.15
C LEU A 183 18.40 4.17 8.34
N ASN A 184 17.98 5.25 7.68
CA ASN A 184 18.88 6.16 6.99
C ASN A 184 19.79 6.90 7.98
N TRP A 185 19.25 7.38 9.10
CA TRP A 185 20.04 7.99 10.16
C TRP A 185 21.09 7.02 10.73
N LEU A 186 20.72 5.76 10.99
CA LEU A 186 21.67 4.71 11.39
C LEU A 186 22.74 4.45 10.32
N LYS A 187 22.35 4.44 9.05
CA LYS A 187 23.26 4.23 7.92
C LYS A 187 24.27 5.37 7.77
N PHE A 188 23.81 6.61 7.77
CA PHE A 188 24.64 7.78 7.48
C PHE A 188 25.34 8.33 8.73
N GLY A 189 24.69 8.30 9.90
CA GLY A 189 25.26 8.75 11.17
C GLY A 189 26.18 7.72 11.83
N PHE A 190 25.79 6.45 11.82
CA PHE A 190 26.51 5.38 12.54
C PHE A 190 27.21 4.37 11.62
N GLY A 191 27.14 4.54 10.30
CA GLY A 191 27.82 3.66 9.34
C GLY A 191 27.22 2.25 9.26
N VAL A 192 26.01 2.04 9.76
CA VAL A 192 25.30 0.75 9.71
C VAL A 192 24.78 0.51 8.29
N LYS A 193 25.65 0.02 7.41
CA LYS A 193 25.34 -0.17 5.98
C LYS A 193 24.26 -1.22 5.74
N THR A 194 24.28 -2.30 6.52
CA THR A 194 23.34 -3.41 6.44
C THR A 194 22.76 -3.65 7.83
N PRO A 195 21.59 -3.05 8.16
CA PRO A 195 20.99 -3.25 9.47
C PRO A 195 20.59 -4.74 9.63
N PRO A 196 20.87 -5.35 10.79
CA PRO A 196 20.40 -6.71 11.08
C PRO A 196 18.87 -6.77 11.08
N ARG A 197 18.33 -7.99 10.91
CA ARG A 197 16.88 -8.22 10.82
C ARG A 197 16.13 -7.73 12.07
N SER A 198 16.76 -7.79 13.24
CA SER A 198 16.28 -7.23 14.51
C SER A 198 15.88 -5.74 14.38
N LEU A 199 16.66 -4.93 13.65
CA LEU A 199 16.39 -3.51 13.43
C LEU A 199 15.33 -3.23 12.36
N SER A 200 14.74 -4.26 11.73
CA SER A 200 13.61 -4.05 10.81
C SER A 200 12.33 -3.63 11.54
N GLN A 201 12.23 -3.94 12.84
CA GLN A 201 11.13 -3.51 13.72
C GLN A 201 11.70 -2.87 15.00
N PRO A 202 12.26 -1.65 14.92
CA PRO A 202 12.96 -1.04 16.05
C PRO A 202 12.09 -0.93 17.31
N MET A 203 10.78 -0.66 17.16
CA MET A 203 9.85 -0.55 18.29
C MET A 203 9.69 -1.83 19.11
N ALA A 204 10.01 -2.99 18.55
CA ALA A 204 9.90 -4.26 19.26
C ALA A 204 11.07 -4.49 20.24
N LEU A 205 12.13 -3.68 20.14
CA LEU A 205 13.31 -3.77 20.99
C LEU A 205 13.15 -2.86 22.21
N SER A 206 13.71 -3.27 23.34
CA SER A 206 13.99 -2.33 24.43
C SER A 206 15.07 -1.35 23.99
N THR A 207 15.17 -0.21 24.66
CA THR A 207 16.21 0.78 24.37
C THR A 207 17.61 0.19 24.51
N GLU A 208 17.84 -0.65 25.52
CA GLU A 208 19.12 -1.33 25.76
C GLU A 208 19.42 -2.33 24.63
N ALA A 209 18.42 -3.12 24.22
CA ALA A 209 18.57 -4.07 23.13
C ALA A 209 18.84 -3.36 21.80
N PHE A 210 18.13 -2.27 21.51
CA PHE A 210 18.37 -1.44 20.32
C PHE A 210 19.79 -0.89 20.29
N VAL A 211 20.26 -0.28 21.39
CA VAL A 211 21.62 0.24 21.49
C VAL A 211 22.65 -0.87 21.29
N ALA A 212 22.46 -2.04 21.89
CA ALA A 212 23.35 -3.18 21.74
C ALA A 212 23.43 -3.67 20.30
N GLU A 213 22.29 -3.83 19.62
CA GLU A 213 22.19 -4.25 18.23
C GLU A 213 22.87 -3.26 17.27
N VAL A 214 22.61 -1.95 17.43
CA VAL A 214 23.25 -0.91 16.60
C VAL A 214 24.76 -0.89 16.85
N THR A 215 25.19 -0.94 18.11
CA THR A 215 26.61 -0.93 18.47
C THR A 215 27.35 -2.15 17.90
N ALA A 216 26.72 -3.33 17.93
CA ALA A 216 27.27 -4.53 17.30
C ALA A 216 27.38 -4.36 15.77
N ALA A 217 26.36 -3.78 15.13
CA ALA A 217 26.38 -3.51 13.70
C ALA A 217 27.44 -2.47 13.30
N MET A 218 27.69 -1.45 14.12
CA MET A 218 28.78 -0.48 13.94
C MET A 218 30.14 -1.18 13.96
N ARG A 219 30.38 -2.04 14.96
CA ARG A 219 31.64 -2.80 15.07
C ARG A 219 31.84 -3.72 13.86
N ALA A 220 30.79 -4.41 13.42
CA ALA A 220 30.83 -5.24 12.21
C ALA A 220 31.16 -4.41 10.95
N ALA A 221 30.67 -3.16 10.89
CA ALA A 221 31.00 -2.21 9.84
C ALA A 221 32.38 -1.53 10.00
N LYS A 222 33.19 -1.97 10.97
CA LYS A 222 34.49 -1.38 11.34
C LYS A 222 34.42 0.10 11.75
N ARG A 223 33.24 0.56 12.18
CA ARG A 223 33.05 1.88 12.78
C ARG A 223 33.33 1.79 14.27
N ARG A 224 34.28 2.61 14.76
CA ARG A 224 34.53 2.77 16.20
C ARG A 224 33.26 3.30 16.88
N VAL A 225 32.95 2.85 18.08
CA VAL A 225 31.85 3.39 18.89
C VAL A 225 32.41 4.56 19.70
N GLY A 226 31.85 5.75 19.50
CA GLY A 226 32.15 6.94 20.26
C GLY A 226 31.58 6.88 21.68
N PRO A 227 32.09 7.72 22.61
CA PRO A 227 31.64 7.71 23.99
C PRO A 227 30.18 8.18 24.18
N LEU A 228 29.68 9.01 23.26
CA LEU A 228 28.30 9.54 23.30
C LEU A 228 27.31 8.74 22.44
N ASP A 229 27.80 7.91 21.51
CA ASP A 229 26.96 7.13 20.59
C ASP A 229 25.87 6.32 21.33
N PRO A 230 26.16 5.60 22.44
CA PRO A 230 25.11 4.86 23.15
C PRO A 230 24.01 5.75 23.73
N GLN A 231 24.38 6.95 24.21
CA GLN A 231 23.42 7.91 24.78
C GLN A 231 22.54 8.52 23.69
N GLU A 232 23.13 8.91 22.56
CA GLU A 232 22.41 9.44 21.40
C GLU A 232 21.43 8.41 20.84
N LEU A 233 21.89 7.17 20.67
CA LEU A 233 21.06 6.04 20.23
C LEU A 233 19.90 5.77 21.19
N ALA A 234 20.16 5.79 22.50
CA ALA A 234 19.14 5.57 23.51
C ALA A 234 18.06 6.66 23.51
N GLN A 235 18.49 7.93 23.39
CA GLN A 235 17.60 9.08 23.35
C GLN A 235 16.70 9.03 22.12
N GLU A 236 17.27 8.88 20.93
CA GLU A 236 16.52 8.81 19.68
C GLU A 236 15.57 7.61 19.64
N HIS A 237 16.02 6.42 20.08
CA HIS A 237 15.15 5.26 20.18
C HIS A 237 13.97 5.50 21.12
N THR A 238 14.20 6.13 22.27
CA THR A 238 13.14 6.41 23.24
C THR A 238 12.10 7.37 22.67
N GLN A 239 12.54 8.44 22.00
CA GLN A 239 11.66 9.41 21.34
C GLN A 239 10.88 8.76 20.18
N TYR A 240 11.58 8.02 19.32
CA TYR A 240 10.98 7.24 18.24
C TYR A 240 9.93 6.27 18.77
N ALA A 241 10.27 5.42 19.74
CA ALA A 241 9.38 4.41 20.30
C ALA A 241 8.18 5.03 21.03
N ALA A 242 8.36 6.18 21.71
CA ALA A 242 7.25 6.90 22.34
C ALA A 242 6.27 7.46 21.29
N ALA A 243 6.77 8.16 20.27
CA ALA A 243 5.95 8.73 19.21
C ALA A 243 5.18 7.64 18.44
N GLN A 244 5.83 6.52 18.16
CA GLN A 244 5.16 5.42 17.48
C GLN A 244 4.12 4.70 18.34
N ARG A 245 4.36 4.53 19.66
CA ARG A 245 3.36 3.98 20.58
C ARG A 245 2.12 4.85 20.65
N GLN A 246 2.30 6.16 20.75
CA GLN A 246 1.19 7.13 20.74
C GLN A 246 0.40 7.03 19.43
N ARG A 247 1.09 6.97 18.29
CA ARG A 247 0.49 6.83 16.98
C ARG A 247 -0.29 5.52 16.83
N ALA A 248 0.31 4.40 17.24
CA ALA A 248 -0.35 3.09 17.21
C ALA A 248 -1.61 3.04 18.09
N ALA A 249 -1.57 3.65 19.28
CA ALA A 249 -2.73 3.76 20.15
C ALA A 249 -3.86 4.61 19.51
N ARG A 250 -3.51 5.71 18.83
CA ARG A 250 -4.49 6.53 18.11
C ARG A 250 -5.08 5.80 16.91
N ILE A 251 -4.25 5.11 16.12
CA ILE A 251 -4.70 4.25 15.01
C ILE A 251 -5.70 3.21 15.52
N LEU A 252 -5.35 2.46 16.57
CA LEU A 252 -6.26 1.44 17.14
C LEU A 252 -7.59 2.04 17.63
N THR A 253 -7.54 3.25 18.20
CA THR A 253 -8.76 3.97 18.63
C THR A 253 -9.63 4.31 17.43
N LEU A 254 -9.05 4.90 16.38
CA LEU A 254 -9.76 5.25 15.16
C LEU A 254 -10.32 4.02 14.43
N GLU A 255 -9.58 2.91 14.38
CA GLU A 255 -10.05 1.65 13.80
C GLU A 255 -11.30 1.13 14.52
N ARG A 256 -11.34 1.23 15.86
CA ARG A 256 -12.53 0.88 16.66
C ARG A 256 -13.70 1.82 16.41
N GLU A 257 -13.45 3.12 16.32
CA GLU A 257 -14.47 4.12 16.01
C GLU A 257 -15.08 3.89 14.62
N VAL A 258 -14.25 3.67 13.60
CA VAL A 258 -14.70 3.36 12.24
C VAL A 258 -15.48 2.04 12.21
N CYS A 259 -15.00 1.01 12.90
CA CYS A 259 -15.71 -0.26 13.01
C CYS A 259 -17.11 -0.08 13.63
N ALA A 260 -17.24 0.72 14.69
CA ALA A 260 -18.52 1.04 15.30
C ALA A 260 -19.47 1.77 14.34
N LEU A 261 -18.97 2.71 13.54
CA LEU A 261 -19.75 3.40 12.51
C LEU A 261 -20.25 2.42 11.44
N VAL A 262 -19.41 1.48 11.00
CA VAL A 262 -19.80 0.45 10.03
C VAL A 262 -20.86 -0.48 10.62
N ILE A 263 -20.67 -0.98 11.85
CA ILE A 263 -21.65 -1.82 12.57
C ILE A 263 -23.01 -1.11 12.67
N SER A 264 -23.01 0.18 13.02
CA SER A 264 -24.22 1.01 13.09
C SER A 264 -24.93 1.12 11.74
N ALA A 265 -24.18 1.35 10.65
CA ALA A 265 -24.75 1.44 9.31
C ALA A 265 -25.34 0.11 8.79
N TRP A 266 -24.84 -1.02 9.30
CA TRP A 266 -25.45 -2.35 9.05
C TRP A 266 -26.67 -2.64 9.92
N GLY A 267 -26.97 -1.79 10.91
CA GLY A 267 -28.06 -1.99 11.86
C GLY A 267 -27.82 -3.15 12.83
N LEU A 268 -26.56 -3.53 13.08
CA LEU A 268 -26.22 -4.67 13.93
C LEU A 268 -26.35 -4.32 15.41
N GLY A 269 -27.13 -5.12 16.13
CA GLY A 269 -27.31 -5.00 17.57
C GLY A 269 -26.19 -5.65 18.39
N ALA A 270 -26.33 -5.60 19.72
CA ALA A 270 -25.33 -6.19 20.63
C ALA A 270 -25.18 -7.70 20.43
N GLU A 271 -26.27 -8.42 20.16
CA GLU A 271 -26.26 -9.86 19.89
C GLU A 271 -25.52 -10.18 18.59
N ASP A 272 -25.72 -9.39 17.54
CA ASP A 272 -25.02 -9.55 16.25
C ASP A 272 -23.51 -9.30 16.42
N VAL A 273 -23.14 -8.28 17.18
CA VAL A 273 -21.73 -7.97 17.48
C VAL A 273 -21.09 -9.08 18.31
N GLU A 274 -21.82 -9.69 19.24
CA GLU A 274 -21.34 -10.87 19.98
C GLU A 274 -21.14 -12.06 19.06
N LEU A 275 -22.09 -12.31 18.17
CA LEU A 275 -21.99 -13.38 17.19
C LEU A 275 -20.77 -13.18 16.28
N LEU A 276 -20.56 -11.96 15.79
CA LEU A 276 -19.38 -11.58 15.01
C LEU A 276 -18.08 -11.83 15.77
N ARG A 277 -18.04 -11.55 17.07
CA ARG A 277 -16.86 -11.79 17.91
C ARG A 277 -16.62 -13.28 18.12
N ARG A 278 -17.65 -14.02 18.52
CA ARG A 278 -17.56 -15.47 18.79
C ARG A 278 -17.24 -16.29 17.53
N THR A 279 -17.65 -15.80 16.37
CA THR A 279 -17.42 -16.45 15.06
C THR A 279 -16.41 -15.70 14.20
N ALA A 280 -15.56 -14.88 14.83
CA ALA A 280 -14.56 -14.09 14.12
C ALA A 280 -13.60 -15.01 13.35
N PRO A 281 -13.47 -14.86 12.02
CA PRO A 281 -12.52 -15.65 11.26
C PRO A 281 -11.07 -15.31 11.65
N PRO A 282 -10.10 -16.17 11.27
CA PRO A 282 -8.69 -15.85 11.42
C PRO A 282 -8.35 -14.48 10.85
N ARG A 283 -7.44 -13.76 11.51
CA ARG A 283 -6.91 -12.46 11.06
C ARG A 283 -7.98 -11.37 10.94
N THR A 284 -9.10 -11.50 11.67
CA THR A 284 -10.09 -10.43 11.83
C THR A 284 -9.41 -9.17 12.38
N PRO A 285 -9.67 -7.99 11.80
CA PRO A 285 -9.15 -6.72 12.33
C PRO A 285 -9.47 -6.55 13.81
N THR A 286 -8.49 -6.10 14.58
CA THR A 286 -8.60 -5.82 16.01
C THR A 286 -9.37 -4.52 16.27
N GLY A 287 -10.61 -4.43 15.79
CA GLY A 287 -11.44 -3.23 15.83
C GLY A 287 -12.86 -3.43 16.35
N LEU A 288 -13.27 -4.66 16.67
CA LEU A 288 -14.59 -4.89 17.27
C LEU A 288 -14.69 -4.11 18.59
N PRO A 289 -15.77 -3.34 18.83
CA PRO A 289 -15.98 -2.63 20.09
C PRO A 289 -15.82 -3.61 21.25
N LEU A 290 -15.17 -3.21 22.35
CA LEU A 290 -15.23 -4.01 23.56
C LEU A 290 -16.67 -3.95 24.10
N MET A 291 -17.26 -5.09 24.43
CA MET A 291 -18.49 -5.08 25.23
C MET A 291 -18.15 -4.40 26.56
N ARG A 292 -18.94 -3.38 26.91
CA ARG A 292 -18.92 -2.79 28.25
C ARG A 292 -19.78 -3.65 29.17
#